data_AF-A0AAW5TKK1-F1
#
_entry.id   AF-A0AAW5TKK1-F1
#
_cell.length_a   1.000
_cell.length_b   1.000
_cell.length_c   1.000
_cell.angle_alpha   90.00
_cell.angle_beta   90.00
_cell.angle_gamma   90.00
#
_symmetry.space_group_name_H-M   'P 1'
#
loop_
_entity.id
_entity.type
_entity.pdbx_description
1 polymer ?
#
loop_
_entity_poly.entity_id
_entity_poly.type
_entity_poly.pdbx_seq_one_letter_code
_entity_poly.pdbx_strand_id
1 'polypeptide(L)'
;HVGPSDWVPWLEDRKFAFVRLEGRNFGDIPIKLEYKLEVWDSPNSAGVVIDAIRAAKIALDRGIGGPLLSASAYFMKSPAQQRPDEEARAAVEAFIRGEVER
;
A
#
# COMPACT_ATOMS: atom_id res chain seq x y z
N HIS A 1 -0.69 -19.97 -3.23
CA HIS A 1 -1.38 -19.52 -4.45
C HIS A 1 -1.95 -18.13 -4.18
N VAL A 2 -1.83 -17.20 -5.13
CA VAL A 2 -2.35 -15.84 -5.01
C VAL A 2 -2.74 -15.32 -6.40
N GLY A 3 -3.90 -14.70 -6.53
CA GLY A 3 -4.40 -14.17 -7.79
C GLY A 3 -5.90 -13.87 -7.73
N PRO A 4 -6.45 -13.21 -8.76
CA PRO A 4 -7.90 -13.11 -8.93
C PRO A 4 -8.50 -14.50 -9.11
N SER A 5 -9.54 -14.82 -8.33
CA SER A 5 -10.23 -16.11 -8.45
C SER A 5 -11.34 -16.07 -9.49
N ASP A 6 -12.32 -15.18 -9.31
CA ASP A 6 -13.51 -15.09 -10.17
C ASP A 6 -14.11 -13.67 -10.15
N TRP A 7 -14.90 -13.36 -11.18
CA TRP A 7 -15.71 -12.15 -11.24
C TRP A 7 -17.16 -12.44 -10.86
N VAL A 8 -17.68 -11.73 -9.86
CA VAL A 8 -19.03 -11.95 -9.30
C VAL A 8 -19.83 -10.64 -9.43
N PRO A 9 -20.83 -10.57 -10.34
CA PRO A 9 -21.44 -9.29 -10.75
C PRO A 9 -22.03 -8.45 -9.62
N TRP A 10 -22.69 -9.08 -8.65
CA TRP A 10 -23.37 -8.38 -7.56
C TRP A 10 -22.42 -7.80 -6.51
N LEU A 11 -21.13 -8.15 -6.56
CA LEU A 11 -20.14 -7.54 -5.66
C LEU A 11 -19.89 -6.07 -6.01
N GLU A 12 -20.14 -5.66 -7.26
CA GLU A 12 -19.85 -4.30 -7.74
C GLU A 12 -18.38 -3.93 -7.47
N ASP A 13 -18.10 -2.89 -6.69
CA ASP A 13 -16.74 -2.47 -6.30
C ASP A 13 -16.21 -3.18 -5.03
N ARG A 14 -17.02 -4.05 -4.41
CA ARG A 14 -16.55 -4.84 -3.27
C ARG A 14 -15.60 -5.94 -3.73
N LYS A 15 -14.55 -6.14 -2.93
CA LYS A 15 -13.61 -7.26 -3.08
C LYS A 15 -13.68 -8.14 -1.86
N PHE A 16 -13.92 -9.43 -2.09
CA PHE A 16 -13.83 -10.46 -1.07
C PHE A 16 -12.52 -11.22 -1.26
N ALA A 17 -11.71 -11.30 -0.21
CA ALA A 17 -10.50 -12.11 -0.17
C ALA A 17 -10.66 -13.21 0.88
N PHE A 18 -10.67 -14.46 0.42
CA PHE A 18 -10.63 -15.64 1.28
C PHE A 18 -9.18 -16.13 1.34
N VAL A 19 -8.62 -16.18 2.54
CA VAL A 19 -7.21 -16.53 2.73
C VAL A 19 -7.10 -17.63 3.77
N ARG A 20 -6.27 -18.63 3.46
CA ARG A 20 -5.93 -19.74 4.34
C ARG A 20 -4.41 -19.82 4.50
N LEU A 21 -3.98 -19.93 5.74
CA LEU A 21 -2.60 -20.16 6.14
C LEU A 21 -2.54 -21.47 6.92
N GLU A 22 -1.57 -22.31 6.57
CA GLU A 22 -1.27 -23.53 7.30
C GLU A 22 0.20 -23.51 7.69
N GLY A 23 0.49 -23.86 8.94
CA GLY A 23 1.83 -23.86 9.48
C GLY A 23 2.01 -24.91 10.55
N ARG A 24 3.16 -24.86 11.21
CA ARG A 24 3.51 -25.72 12.35
C ARG A 24 4.05 -24.88 13.48
N ASN A 25 3.67 -25.23 14.70
CA ASN A 25 4.18 -24.62 15.93
C ASN A 25 5.24 -25.51 16.58
N PHE A 26 5.68 -25.15 17.79
CA PHE A 26 6.57 -25.96 18.62
C PHE A 26 6.10 -27.42 18.70
N GLY A 27 7.03 -28.36 18.53
CA GLY A 27 6.73 -29.79 18.49
C GLY A 27 6.03 -30.26 17.22
N ASP A 28 6.19 -29.53 16.10
CA ASP A 28 5.58 -29.83 14.80
C ASP A 28 4.04 -29.88 14.80
N ILE A 29 3.41 -29.29 15.83
CA ILE A 29 1.96 -29.31 15.96
C ILE A 29 1.33 -28.43 14.87
N PRO A 30 0.38 -28.95 14.07
CA PRO A 30 -0.21 -28.21 12.98
C PRO A 30 -1.07 -27.04 13.50
N ILE A 31 -0.93 -25.89 12.85
CA ILE A 31 -1.74 -24.70 13.08
C ILE A 31 -2.37 -24.23 11.77
N LYS A 32 -3.59 -23.69 11.85
CA LYS A 32 -4.34 -23.19 10.70
C LYS A 32 -4.98 -21.86 11.04
N LEU A 33 -4.98 -20.95 10.06
CA LEU A 33 -5.70 -19.69 10.11
C LEU A 33 -6.49 -19.55 8.81
N GLU A 34 -7.78 -19.29 8.93
CA GLU A 34 -8.63 -18.93 7.80
C GLU A 34 -9.28 -17.58 8.11
N TYR A 35 -9.28 -16.68 7.13
CA TYR A 35 -9.97 -15.41 7.26
C TYR A 35 -10.63 -15.00 5.95
N LYS A 36 -11.67 -14.18 6.09
CA LYS A 36 -12.34 -13.48 5.01
C LYS A 36 -12.19 -11.98 5.23
N LEU A 37 -11.71 -11.27 4.23
CA LEU A 37 -11.65 -9.81 4.20
C LEU A 37 -12.67 -9.29 3.18
N GLU A 38 -13.50 -8.35 3.61
CA GLU A 38 -14.45 -7.62 2.76
C GLU A 38 -14.06 -6.16 2.73
N VAL A 39 -13.81 -5.61 1.54
CA VAL A 39 -13.49 -4.19 1.35
C VAL A 39 -14.25 -3.65 0.15
N TRP A 40 -14.41 -2.33 0.09
CA TRP A 40 -14.68 -1.60 -1.14
C TRP A 40 -13.35 -1.21 -1.78
N ASP A 41 -13.04 -1.71 -2.98
CA ASP A 41 -11.70 -1.63 -3.57
C ASP A 41 -11.30 -0.19 -3.91
N SER A 42 -12.19 0.57 -4.54
CA SER A 42 -11.89 1.93 -4.98
C SER A 42 -11.68 2.90 -3.81
N PRO A 43 -12.57 2.98 -2.79
CA PRO A 43 -12.35 3.83 -1.63
C PRO A 43 -11.08 3.47 -0.84
N ASN A 44 -10.67 2.20 -0.84
CA ASN A 44 -9.50 1.73 -0.09
C ASN A 44 -8.19 2.38 -0.58
N SER A 45 -8.16 2.85 -1.83
CA SER A 45 -7.00 3.56 -2.40
C SER A 45 -7.22 5.08 -2.51
N ALA A 46 -8.46 5.57 -2.40
CA ALA A 46 -8.76 6.99 -2.58
C ALA A 46 -7.99 7.88 -1.60
N GLY A 47 -7.89 7.49 -0.32
CA GLY A 47 -7.11 8.21 0.67
C GLY A 47 -5.61 8.31 0.31
N VAL A 48 -5.03 7.21 -0.14
CA VAL A 48 -3.64 7.15 -0.59
C VAL A 48 -3.40 8.06 -1.80
N VAL A 49 -4.34 8.08 -2.76
CA VAL A 49 -4.25 8.91 -3.96
C VAL A 49 -4.34 10.40 -3.62
N ILE A 50 -5.19 10.81 -2.67
CA ILE A 50 -5.28 12.21 -2.22
C ILE A 50 -3.92 12.70 -1.74
N ASP A 51 -3.24 11.94 -0.89
CA ASP A 51 -1.94 12.34 -0.34
C ASP A 51 -0.82 12.28 -1.38
N ALA A 52 -0.84 11.30 -2.28
CA ALA A 52 0.10 11.23 -3.40
C ALA A 52 -0.01 12.46 -4.33
N ILE A 53 -1.22 12.92 -4.66
CA ILE A 53 -1.45 14.13 -5.46
C ILE A 53 -0.94 15.37 -4.74
N ARG A 54 -1.17 15.47 -3.42
CA ARG A 54 -0.67 16.59 -2.61
C ARG A 54 0.85 16.62 -2.54
N ALA A 55 1.50 15.47 -2.40
CA ALA A 55 2.96 15.36 -2.46
C ALA A 55 3.51 15.77 -3.83
N ALA A 56 2.85 15.36 -4.92
CA ALA A 56 3.20 15.79 -6.28
C ALA A 56 3.05 17.31 -6.46
N LYS A 57 2.01 17.92 -5.87
CA LYS A 57 1.82 19.37 -5.89
C LYS A 57 2.93 20.11 -5.15
N ILE A 58 3.35 19.62 -3.97
CA ILE A 58 4.49 20.18 -3.22
C ILE A 58 5.77 20.13 -4.06
N ALA A 59 6.04 19.01 -4.73
CA ALA A 59 7.20 18.87 -5.61
C ALA A 59 7.17 19.86 -6.77
N LEU A 60 6.01 20.01 -7.41
CA LEU A 60 5.80 20.97 -8.48
C LEU A 60 6.09 22.40 -8.02
N ASP A 61 5.59 22.77 -6.83
CA ASP A 61 5.80 24.11 -6.25
C ASP A 61 7.27 24.38 -5.91
N ARG A 62 8.04 23.33 -5.62
CA ARG A 62 9.48 23.38 -5.36
C ARG A 62 10.34 23.21 -6.61
N GLY A 63 9.74 23.02 -7.79
CA GLY A 63 10.47 22.79 -9.04
C GLY A 63 11.20 21.44 -9.11
N ILE A 64 10.77 20.45 -8.31
CA ILE A 64 11.39 19.12 -8.27
C ILE A 64 10.77 18.23 -9.35
N GLY A 65 11.61 17.70 -10.24
CA GLY A 65 11.23 16.74 -11.28
C GLY A 65 11.65 15.30 -10.96
N GLY A 66 11.12 14.35 -11.72
CA GLY A 66 11.41 12.92 -11.57
C GLY A 66 10.62 12.26 -10.43
N PRO A 67 10.92 10.99 -10.10
CA PRO A 67 10.21 10.27 -9.06
C PRO A 67 10.45 10.86 -7.66
N LEU A 68 9.36 11.10 -6.91
CA LEU A 68 9.43 11.43 -5.49
C LEU A 68 9.68 10.15 -4.70
N LEU A 69 10.93 9.90 -4.32
CA LEU A 69 11.38 8.65 -3.72
C LEU A 69 10.70 8.42 -2.37
N SER A 70 10.56 9.46 -1.55
CA SER A 70 9.85 9.43 -0.27
C SER A 70 8.39 9.05 -0.45
N ALA A 71 7.64 9.79 -1.26
CA ALA A 71 6.21 9.57 -1.51
C ALA A 71 5.93 8.23 -2.22
N SER A 72 6.74 7.88 -3.22
CA SER A 72 6.55 6.63 -3.96
C SER A 72 6.74 5.41 -3.05
N ALA A 73 7.77 5.43 -2.19
CA ALA A 73 8.06 4.33 -1.27
C ALA A 73 6.94 4.06 -0.27
N TYR A 74 6.13 5.07 0.08
CA TYR A 74 5.04 4.91 1.05
C TYR A 74 3.66 4.68 0.39
N PHE A 75 3.41 5.29 -0.78
CA PHE A 75 2.08 5.24 -1.41
C PHE A 75 1.95 4.20 -2.53
N MET A 76 3.06 3.65 -3.04
CA MET A 76 3.04 2.76 -4.21
C MET A 76 3.55 1.36 -3.85
N LYS A 77 2.92 0.33 -4.41
CA LYS A 77 3.33 -1.07 -4.24
C LYS A 77 4.65 -1.42 -4.94
N SER A 78 5.07 -0.61 -5.91
CA SER A 78 6.26 -0.84 -6.73
C SER A 78 7.06 0.45 -6.88
N PRO A 79 7.67 0.95 -5.79
CA PRO A 79 8.45 2.17 -5.82
C PRO A 79 9.79 1.96 -6.54
N ALA A 80 10.39 3.06 -7.02
CA ALA A 80 11.72 3.04 -7.62
C ALA A 80 12.83 2.64 -6.61
N GLN A 81 12.63 2.95 -5.32
CA GLN A 81 13.48 2.53 -4.22
C GLN A 81 12.59 1.94 -3.12
N GLN A 82 12.84 0.69 -2.78
CA GLN A 82 12.11 0.00 -1.71
C GLN A 82 12.59 0.51 -0.36
N ARG A 83 11.65 0.74 0.56
CA ARG A 83 11.91 1.10 1.96
C ARG A 83 10.91 0.37 2.85
N PRO A 84 11.27 0.04 4.10
CA PRO A 84 10.29 -0.36 5.11
C PRO A 84 9.21 0.72 5.29
N ASP A 85 7.96 0.32 5.52
CA ASP A 85 6.83 1.26 5.60
C ASP A 85 7.03 2.36 6.64
N GLU A 86 7.62 2.04 7.80
CA GLU A 86 7.91 3.01 8.86
C GLU A 86 8.92 4.08 8.41
N GLU A 87 9.97 3.66 7.71
CA GLU A 87 10.98 4.57 7.15
C GLU A 87 10.41 5.39 5.99
N ALA A 88 9.60 4.77 5.14
CA ALA A 88 8.93 5.43 4.03
C ALA A 88 7.97 6.53 4.53
N ARG A 89 7.20 6.24 5.59
CA ARG A 89 6.32 7.20 6.26
C ARG A 89 7.12 8.39 6.81
N ALA A 90 8.19 8.12 7.56
CA ALA A 90 9.03 9.17 8.12
C ALA A 90 9.65 10.05 7.03
N ALA A 91 10.05 9.44 5.91
CA ALA A 91 10.60 10.16 4.76
C ALA A 91 9.56 11.07 4.07
N VAL A 92 8.31 10.62 3.93
CA VAL A 92 7.22 11.45 3.40
C VAL A 92 6.97 12.66 4.29
N GLU A 93 6.94 12.45 5.60
CA GLU A 93 6.76 13.53 6.58
C GLU A 93 7.92 14.55 6.51
N ALA A 94 9.16 14.07 6.40
CA ALA A 94 10.33 14.93 6.18
C ALA A 94 10.26 15.70 4.85
N PHE A 95 9.76 15.06 3.78
CA PHE A 95 9.56 15.70 2.49
C PHE A 95 8.50 16.82 2.60
N ILE A 96 7.37 16.56 3.26
CA ILE A 96 6.33 17.56 3.50
C ILE A 96 6.90 18.76 4.26
N ARG A 97 7.73 18.53 5.28
CA ARG A 97 8.43 19.60 6.04
C ARG A 97 9.54 20.30 5.27
N GLY A 98 9.99 19.76 4.14
CA GLY A 98 11.08 20.34 3.33
C GLY A 98 12.49 20.01 3.85
N GLU A 99 12.61 18.98 4.68
CA GLU A 99 13.88 18.51 5.25
C GLU A 99 14.65 17.60 4.28
N VAL A 100 13.94 17.02 3.31
CA VAL A 100 14.52 16.19 2.24
C VAL A 100 14.04 16.67 0.86
N GLU A 101 14.88 16.47 -0.14
CA GLU A 101 14.63 16.91 -1.52
C GLU A 101 13.47 16.14 -2.17
N ARG A 102 13.45 14.80 -2.10
CA ARG A 102 12.49 13.95 -2.82
C ARG A 102 12.24 12.60 -2.18
#